data_AF-A0A0D3K1I2-F1
#
_entry.id   AF-A0A0D3K1I2-F1
#
_cell.length_a   1.000
_cell.length_b   1.000
_cell.length_c   1.000
_cell.angle_alpha   90.00
_cell.angle_beta   90.00
_cell.angle_gamma   90.00
#
_symmetry.space_group_name_H-M   'P 1'
#
loop_
_entity.id
_entity.type
_entity.pdbx_description
1 polymer ?
#
loop_
_entity_poly.entity_id
_entity_poly.type
_entity_poly.pdbx_seq_one_letter_code
_entity_poly.pdbx_strand_id
1 'polypeptide(L)'
;MALPAACEAHTRQHNSAGAATAGGLKGGAWGYCAHLRAYGLNFDFGLANSLLALRPSSSFEFGCGLGLYTSWLYQVGDVQPAIGVEPMPMPSSIFRAESAWPQQLVSDLLNESAGSQECVRALGQQDLVFSIEVAEHIPRHLHAALADLLVSRTRGFLVFSAGRPGQPGRGHIANRPTDEWEREFTSRGMIFLPRTTARFRGASRNGEIRRNVRVFAAARAQLGMALDAPQPGTWGEPAPSASHSAYVSSGCRAQMWRGLETTAHDKCNATHAVSGRKLLSVTRHYASGGKRVEEAGRLFAVPIPGHADGSSQRAVNDTEAIWFPRHRLRQGELALWPALVQQAADDCWGYMQLS
;
A
#
# COMPACT_ATOMS: atom_id res chain seq x y z
N MET A 1 -15.84 4.76 14.84
CA MET A 1 -15.29 5.93 15.55
C MET A 1 -14.89 6.93 14.48
N ALA A 2 -15.24 8.21 14.59
CA ALA A 2 -14.78 9.23 13.65
C ALA A 2 -13.37 9.70 14.04
N LEU A 3 -12.70 10.47 13.16
CA LEU A 3 -11.49 11.20 13.54
C LEU A 3 -11.79 12.11 14.75
N PRO A 4 -10.82 12.39 15.63
CA PRO A 4 -11.02 13.36 16.69
C PRO A 4 -11.43 14.72 16.12
N ALA A 5 -12.35 15.43 16.78
CA ALA A 5 -12.85 16.73 16.31
C ALA A 5 -11.73 17.77 16.05
N ALA A 6 -10.67 17.73 16.87
CA ALA A 6 -9.47 18.56 16.68
C ALA A 6 -8.79 18.31 15.33
N CYS A 7 -8.83 17.07 14.82
CA CYS A 7 -8.29 16.72 13.51
C CYS A 7 -9.25 17.10 12.37
N GLU A 8 -10.57 16.98 12.55
CA GLU A 8 -11.56 17.33 11.51
C GLU A 8 -11.53 18.83 11.15
N ALA A 9 -11.33 19.69 12.14
CA ALA A 9 -11.18 21.13 11.92
C ALA A 9 -9.97 21.43 11.02
N HIS A 10 -8.89 20.67 11.20
CA HIS A 10 -7.66 20.85 10.46
C HIS A 10 -7.73 20.28 9.04
N THR A 11 -8.35 19.10 8.84
CA THR A 11 -8.63 18.52 7.51
C THR A 11 -9.36 19.51 6.59
N ARG A 12 -10.35 20.23 7.13
CA ARG A 12 -11.15 21.19 6.35
C ARG A 12 -10.37 22.41 5.87
N GLN A 13 -9.34 22.84 6.60
CA GLN A 13 -8.52 24.00 6.22
C GLN A 13 -7.63 23.70 5.01
N HIS A 14 -7.21 22.44 4.82
CA HIS A 14 -6.30 22.03 3.75
C HIS A 14 -7.00 21.53 2.46
N ASN A 15 -8.32 21.30 2.50
CA ASN A 15 -9.08 20.83 1.33
C ASN A 15 -9.28 21.89 0.21
N SER A 16 -8.81 23.12 0.40
CA SER A 16 -9.03 24.25 -0.53
C SER A 16 -7.91 24.46 -1.57
N ALA A 17 -6.85 23.64 -1.58
CA ALA A 17 -5.71 23.78 -2.50
C ALA A 17 -5.46 22.53 -3.38
N GLY A 18 -6.01 22.57 -4.60
CA GLY A 18 -5.61 21.95 -5.87
C GLY A 18 -4.86 20.60 -5.93
N ALA A 19 -5.38 19.69 -6.76
CA ALA A 19 -4.81 18.39 -7.17
C ALA A 19 -3.42 18.45 -7.88
N ALA A 20 -2.80 19.62 -8.01
CA ALA A 20 -1.72 19.89 -8.97
C ALA A 20 -0.47 20.58 -8.38
N THR A 21 -0.19 20.47 -7.08
CA THR A 21 1.06 21.03 -6.53
C THR A 21 2.25 20.11 -6.86
N ALA A 22 3.19 20.62 -7.65
CA ALA A 22 4.44 19.94 -8.03
C ALA A 22 5.54 20.05 -6.95
N GLY A 23 5.18 20.42 -5.71
CA GLY A 23 6.12 20.68 -4.62
C GLY A 23 7.06 19.49 -4.38
N GLY A 24 6.51 18.27 -4.45
CA GLY A 24 7.23 17.02 -4.25
C GLY A 24 8.53 16.83 -5.04
N LEU A 25 8.74 17.50 -6.19
CA LEU A 25 10.02 17.40 -6.93
C LEU A 25 11.22 17.95 -6.16
N LYS A 26 11.01 18.88 -5.22
CA LYS A 26 12.04 19.47 -4.35
C LYS A 26 11.89 19.01 -2.89
N GLY A 27 11.14 17.93 -2.65
CA GLY A 27 10.69 17.52 -1.32
C GLY A 27 9.30 18.07 -0.98
N GLY A 28 8.68 17.53 0.06
CA GLY A 28 7.32 17.92 0.47
C GLY A 28 6.19 17.14 -0.21
N ALA A 29 4.99 17.71 -0.15
CA ALA A 29 3.74 17.02 -0.47
C ALA A 29 3.52 16.74 -1.97
N TRP A 30 2.80 15.66 -2.26
CA TRP A 30 2.43 15.27 -3.63
C TRP A 30 0.91 15.24 -3.77
N GLY A 31 0.38 15.94 -4.78
CA GLY A 31 -0.99 15.69 -5.23
C GLY A 31 -1.11 14.30 -5.86
N TYR A 32 -2.27 13.65 -5.76
CA TYR A 32 -2.45 12.27 -6.25
C TYR A 32 -2.22 12.12 -7.76
N CYS A 33 -2.56 13.13 -8.58
CA CYS A 33 -2.24 13.10 -10.02
C CYS A 33 -0.73 13.15 -10.28
N ALA A 34 0.00 13.98 -9.52
CA ALA A 34 1.45 14.03 -9.61
C ALA A 34 2.08 12.71 -9.16
N HIS A 35 1.56 12.10 -8.10
CA HIS A 35 1.99 10.77 -7.63
C HIS A 35 1.73 9.69 -8.70
N LEU A 36 0.51 9.57 -9.21
CA LEU A 36 0.14 8.59 -10.24
C LEU A 36 1.02 8.72 -11.49
N ARG A 37 1.27 9.95 -11.93
CA ARG A 37 2.16 10.22 -13.07
C ARG A 37 3.60 9.78 -12.78
N ALA A 38 4.09 10.05 -11.58
CA ALA A 38 5.49 9.79 -11.23
C ALA A 38 5.78 8.33 -10.91
N TYR A 39 4.86 7.66 -10.21
CA TYR A 39 5.05 6.38 -9.53
C TYR A 39 3.97 5.34 -9.84
N GLY A 40 2.90 5.70 -10.55
CA GLY A 40 1.73 4.84 -10.72
C GLY A 40 1.03 4.58 -9.39
N LEU A 41 0.48 3.38 -9.21
CA LEU A 41 -0.10 2.97 -7.93
C LEU A 41 0.95 2.75 -6.85
N ASN A 42 2.19 2.41 -7.21
CA ASN A 42 3.29 2.11 -6.29
C ASN A 42 2.89 1.14 -5.14
N PHE A 43 2.11 0.10 -5.45
CA PHE A 43 1.59 -0.85 -4.46
C PHE A 43 2.34 -2.18 -4.48
N ASP A 44 2.80 -2.63 -3.31
CA ASP A 44 3.50 -3.91 -3.11
C ASP A 44 2.65 -4.88 -2.28
N PHE A 45 2.10 -5.92 -2.91
CA PHE A 45 1.31 -6.97 -2.25
C PHE A 45 2.09 -7.74 -1.17
N GLY A 46 3.38 -7.92 -1.36
CA GLY A 46 4.22 -8.61 -0.38
C GLY A 46 4.30 -7.82 0.92
N LEU A 47 4.49 -6.50 0.81
CA LEU A 47 4.41 -5.59 1.95
C LEU A 47 2.99 -5.58 2.54
N ALA A 48 1.95 -5.41 1.73
CA ALA A 48 0.56 -5.33 2.18
C ALA A 48 0.13 -6.59 2.97
N ASN A 49 0.48 -7.78 2.46
CA ASN A 49 0.22 -9.03 3.15
C ASN A 49 1.06 -9.20 4.41
N SER A 50 2.29 -8.67 4.43
CA SER A 50 3.13 -8.70 5.62
C SER A 50 2.56 -7.81 6.73
N LEU A 51 1.98 -6.64 6.39
CA LEU A 51 1.27 -5.78 7.33
C LEU A 51 0.06 -6.52 7.94
N LEU A 52 -0.77 -7.20 7.11
CA LEU A 52 -1.88 -8.03 7.60
C LEU A 52 -1.43 -9.19 8.47
N ALA A 53 -0.27 -9.78 8.19
CA ALA A 53 0.26 -10.90 8.97
C ALA A 53 0.58 -10.50 10.43
N LEU A 54 0.76 -9.20 10.72
CA LEU A 54 0.88 -8.68 12.08
C LEU A 54 -0.45 -8.66 12.84
N ARG A 55 -1.58 -8.92 12.15
CA ARG A 55 -2.95 -8.91 12.68
C ARG A 55 -3.30 -7.65 13.49
N PRO A 56 -3.08 -6.45 12.95
CA PRO A 56 -3.48 -5.24 13.65
C PRO A 56 -4.99 -5.14 13.78
N SER A 57 -5.50 -4.69 14.92
CA SER A 57 -6.91 -4.28 15.03
C SER A 57 -7.14 -2.87 14.52
N SER A 58 -6.10 -2.03 14.57
CA SER A 58 -6.13 -0.66 14.08
C SER A 58 -4.82 -0.23 13.42
N SER A 59 -4.88 0.74 12.51
CA SER A 59 -3.71 1.20 11.75
C SER A 59 -3.64 2.72 11.53
N PHE A 60 -2.41 3.22 11.46
CA PHE A 60 -2.07 4.59 11.10
C PHE A 60 -0.89 4.60 10.11
N GLU A 61 -1.13 5.12 8.91
CA GLU A 61 -0.15 5.29 7.85
C GLU A 61 0.26 6.76 7.76
N PHE A 62 1.53 7.07 8.02
CA PHE A 62 2.08 8.41 7.86
C PHE A 62 2.70 8.58 6.48
N GLY A 63 2.19 9.55 5.71
CA GLY A 63 2.52 9.73 4.30
C GLY A 63 1.88 8.62 3.46
N CYS A 64 0.55 8.54 3.49
CA CYS A 64 -0.19 7.45 2.87
C CYS A 64 -0.23 7.51 1.34
N GLY A 65 0.20 8.62 0.74
CA GLY A 65 0.07 8.85 -0.71
C GLY A 65 -1.36 8.55 -1.15
N LEU A 66 -1.54 7.70 -2.16
CA LEU A 66 -2.87 7.33 -2.66
C LEU A 66 -3.76 6.58 -1.65
N GLY A 67 -3.24 6.15 -0.50
CA GLY A 67 -4.01 5.47 0.55
C GLY A 67 -4.24 3.98 0.31
N LEU A 68 -3.51 3.36 -0.61
CA LEU A 68 -3.76 1.97 -1.03
C LEU A 68 -3.48 0.96 0.07
N TYR A 69 -2.44 1.15 0.89
CA TYR A 69 -2.18 0.26 2.03
C TYR A 69 -3.23 0.43 3.12
N THR A 70 -3.56 1.66 3.49
CA THR A 70 -4.68 1.93 4.41
C THR A 70 -6.00 1.29 3.92
N SER A 71 -6.32 1.43 2.63
CA SER A 71 -7.49 0.82 1.99
C SER A 71 -7.45 -0.70 2.03
N TRP A 72 -6.30 -1.30 1.71
CA TRP A 72 -6.09 -2.74 1.75
C TRP A 72 -6.29 -3.32 3.16
N LEU A 73 -5.71 -2.67 4.18
CA LEU A 73 -5.87 -3.09 5.58
C LEU A 73 -7.35 -3.07 6.00
N TYR A 74 -8.10 -2.04 5.61
CA TYR A 74 -9.53 -1.98 5.88
C TYR A 74 -10.33 -3.06 5.12
N GLN A 75 -10.22 -3.08 3.79
CA GLN A 75 -11.09 -3.90 2.94
C GLN A 75 -10.80 -5.40 3.04
N VAL A 76 -9.53 -5.77 3.22
CA VAL A 76 -9.08 -7.17 3.22
C VAL A 76 -8.82 -7.67 4.64
N GLY A 77 -8.32 -6.80 5.52
CA GLY A 77 -7.97 -7.15 6.89
C GLY A 77 -9.04 -6.89 7.93
N ASP A 78 -10.13 -6.20 7.57
CA ASP A 78 -11.13 -5.69 8.52
C ASP A 78 -10.50 -4.83 9.63
N VAL A 79 -9.42 -4.12 9.30
CA VAL A 79 -8.66 -3.28 10.25
C VAL A 79 -9.40 -1.96 10.42
N GLN A 80 -9.80 -1.63 11.65
CA GLN A 80 -10.46 -0.37 11.95
C GLN A 80 -10.26 0.05 13.43
N PRO A 81 -9.88 1.31 13.70
CA PRO A 81 -9.70 2.41 12.74
C PRO A 81 -8.52 2.21 11.79
N ALA A 82 -8.65 2.69 10.54
CA ALA A 82 -7.60 2.67 9.52
C ALA A 82 -7.42 4.08 8.95
N ILE A 83 -6.37 4.75 9.42
CA ILE A 83 -6.13 6.18 9.17
C ILE A 83 -4.93 6.33 8.26
N GLY A 84 -5.10 7.05 7.14
CA GLY A 84 -3.99 7.52 6.31
C GLY A 84 -3.78 9.02 6.46
N VAL A 85 -2.56 9.47 6.69
CA VAL A 85 -2.20 10.89 6.79
C VAL A 85 -1.42 11.30 5.55
N GLU A 86 -1.86 12.39 4.92
CA GLU A 86 -1.13 13.04 3.83
C GLU A 86 -1.50 14.54 3.85
N PRO A 87 -0.54 15.47 3.68
CA PRO A 87 -0.84 16.91 3.60
C PRO A 87 -1.73 17.34 2.44
N MET A 88 -1.99 16.47 1.46
CA MET A 88 -2.84 16.73 0.30
C MET A 88 -4.07 15.82 0.28
N PRO A 89 -5.24 16.32 -0.15
CA PRO A 89 -6.43 15.48 -0.32
C PRO A 89 -6.19 14.40 -1.37
N MET A 90 -6.54 13.16 -1.03
CA MET A 90 -6.39 11.98 -1.87
C MET A 90 -7.73 11.57 -2.49
N PRO A 91 -7.73 10.67 -3.49
CA PRO A 91 -8.94 10.33 -4.22
C PRO A 91 -10.06 9.84 -3.29
N SER A 92 -11.23 10.44 -3.42
CA SER A 92 -12.43 10.07 -2.65
C SER A 92 -12.91 8.64 -2.93
N SER A 93 -12.49 8.05 -4.06
CA SER A 93 -12.67 6.63 -4.36
C SER A 93 -12.00 5.69 -3.34
N ILE A 94 -10.93 6.16 -2.70
CA ILE A 94 -10.19 5.42 -1.67
C ILE A 94 -10.68 5.83 -0.28
N PHE A 95 -10.66 7.12 0.01
CA PHE A 95 -11.07 7.68 1.29
C PHE A 95 -12.47 8.26 1.14
N ARG A 96 -13.47 7.48 1.59
CA ARG A 96 -14.87 7.88 1.49
C ARG A 96 -15.15 9.09 2.38
N ALA A 97 -16.04 9.97 1.93
CA ALA A 97 -16.51 11.07 2.76
C ALA A 97 -17.37 10.56 3.93
N GLU A 98 -17.12 11.15 5.10
CA GLU A 98 -17.87 11.11 6.36
C GLU A 98 -18.29 9.74 6.94
N SER A 99 -17.80 9.46 8.15
CA SER A 99 -18.18 8.34 9.04
C SER A 99 -17.84 6.91 8.62
N ALA A 100 -17.31 6.69 7.42
CA ALA A 100 -16.85 5.36 6.95
C ALA A 100 -15.31 5.25 6.94
N TRP A 101 -14.81 4.02 7.12
CA TRP A 101 -13.39 3.68 6.97
C TRP A 101 -13.09 3.22 5.53
N PRO A 102 -11.83 3.33 5.06
CA PRO A 102 -10.71 4.03 5.69
C PRO A 102 -10.91 5.55 5.70
N GLN A 103 -10.26 6.26 6.63
CA GLN A 103 -10.33 7.72 6.72
C GLN A 103 -8.99 8.36 6.38
N GLN A 104 -9.06 9.49 5.67
CA GLN A 104 -7.91 10.35 5.44
C GLN A 104 -7.88 11.48 6.46
N LEU A 105 -6.69 11.74 7.01
CA LEU A 105 -6.37 12.98 7.69
C LEU A 105 -5.53 13.85 6.74
N VAL A 106 -6.15 14.92 6.23
CA VAL A 106 -5.46 15.87 5.33
C VAL A 106 -4.71 16.89 6.18
N SER A 107 -3.44 16.61 6.47
CA SER A 107 -2.66 17.39 7.43
C SER A 107 -1.17 17.25 7.25
N ASP A 108 -0.44 18.35 7.46
CA ASP A 108 0.97 18.30 7.84
C ASP A 108 1.08 18.23 9.37
N LEU A 109 1.27 17.00 9.88
CA LEU A 109 1.40 16.75 11.32
C LEU A 109 2.78 17.12 11.88
N LEU A 110 3.75 17.49 11.04
CA LEU A 110 5.06 17.97 11.48
C LEU A 110 5.13 19.49 11.55
N ASN A 111 4.08 20.19 11.11
CA ASN A 111 3.92 21.60 11.35
C ASN A 111 3.71 21.86 12.85
N GLU A 112 4.41 22.86 13.39
CA GLU A 112 4.34 23.26 14.80
C GLU A 112 3.07 24.07 15.16
N SER A 113 2.14 24.24 14.21
CA SER A 113 0.88 24.95 14.46
C SER A 113 0.10 24.33 15.64
N ALA A 114 -0.57 25.18 16.43
CA ALA A 114 -1.35 24.74 17.58
C ALA A 114 -2.41 23.68 17.21
N GLY A 115 -3.04 23.82 16.04
CA GLY A 115 -4.03 22.86 15.52
C GLY A 115 -3.42 21.51 15.15
N SER A 116 -2.26 21.50 14.48
CA SER A 116 -1.52 20.27 14.16
C SER A 116 -1.15 19.52 15.45
N GLN A 117 -0.61 20.23 16.44
CA GLN A 117 -0.23 19.62 17.72
C GLN A 117 -1.45 19.10 18.51
N GLU A 118 -2.57 19.81 18.47
CA GLU A 118 -3.81 19.36 19.11
C GLU A 118 -4.36 18.09 18.44
N CYS A 119 -4.36 18.04 17.11
CA CYS A 119 -4.72 16.83 16.38
C CYS A 119 -3.81 15.66 16.74
N VAL A 120 -2.47 15.85 16.74
CA VAL A 120 -1.52 14.81 17.16
C VAL A 120 -1.82 14.29 18.56
N ARG A 121 -2.11 15.18 19.52
CA ARG A 121 -2.48 14.80 20.89
C ARG A 121 -3.79 14.00 20.94
N ALA A 122 -4.76 14.37 20.11
CA ALA A 122 -6.08 13.74 20.06
C ALA A 122 -6.10 12.39 19.34
N LEU A 123 -5.15 12.13 18.43
CA LEU A 123 -5.01 10.83 17.77
C LEU A 123 -4.66 9.74 18.79
N GLY A 124 -5.46 8.68 18.89
CA GLY A 124 -5.11 7.53 19.74
C GLY A 124 -3.91 6.74 19.22
N GLN A 125 -3.34 5.88 20.08
CA GLN A 125 -2.35 4.90 19.64
C GLN A 125 -3.00 3.77 18.82
N GLN A 126 -2.25 3.21 17.86
CA GLN A 126 -2.72 2.14 16.97
C GLN A 126 -1.91 0.85 17.14
N ASP A 127 -2.51 -0.31 16.84
CA ASP A 127 -1.76 -1.59 16.82
C ASP A 127 -0.65 -1.58 15.78
N LEU A 128 -0.86 -0.91 14.65
CA LEU A 128 0.12 -0.79 13.58
C LEU A 128 0.28 0.66 13.15
N VAL A 129 1.49 1.18 13.32
CA VAL A 129 1.92 2.44 12.71
C VAL A 129 2.89 2.10 11.59
N PHE A 130 2.78 2.77 10.45
CA PHE A 130 3.74 2.58 9.38
C PHE A 130 3.97 3.82 8.53
N SER A 131 5.16 3.91 7.95
CA SER A 131 5.57 4.96 7.03
C SER A 131 6.61 4.40 6.07
N ILE A 132 6.34 4.47 4.76
CA ILE A 132 7.06 3.70 3.74
C ILE A 132 7.59 4.66 2.67
N GLU A 133 8.91 4.87 2.65
CA GLU A 133 9.60 5.77 1.69
C GLU A 133 9.05 7.22 1.75
N VAL A 134 8.96 7.77 2.96
CA VAL A 134 8.44 9.13 3.21
C VAL A 134 9.50 10.06 3.80
N ALA A 135 10.29 9.57 4.77
CA ALA A 135 11.16 10.43 5.57
C ALA A 135 12.29 11.11 4.76
N GLU A 136 12.71 10.52 3.65
CA GLU A 136 13.67 11.10 2.72
C GLU A 136 13.16 12.37 2.01
N HIS A 137 11.85 12.59 2.00
CA HIS A 137 11.20 13.79 1.47
C HIS A 137 11.00 14.90 2.51
N ILE A 138 11.34 14.61 3.77
CA ILE A 138 11.14 15.50 4.91
C ILE A 138 12.49 16.14 5.29
N PRO A 139 12.56 17.46 5.55
CA PRO A 139 13.77 18.10 6.00
C PRO A 139 14.40 17.41 7.21
N ARG A 140 15.72 17.22 7.18
CA ARG A 140 16.47 16.47 8.20
C ARG A 140 16.22 16.93 9.64
N HIS A 141 16.00 18.23 9.86
CA HIS A 141 15.74 18.79 11.20
C HIS A 141 14.40 18.35 11.79
N LEU A 142 13.44 17.89 10.98
CA LEU A 142 12.13 17.39 11.42
C LEU A 142 12.13 15.88 11.68
N HIS A 143 13.22 15.16 11.39
CA HIS A 143 13.26 13.70 11.52
C HIS A 143 13.10 13.23 12.97
N ALA A 144 13.59 13.99 13.94
CA ALA A 144 13.38 13.68 15.35
C ALA A 144 11.89 13.78 15.73
N ALA A 145 11.21 14.86 15.32
CA ALA A 145 9.78 15.05 15.54
C ALA A 145 8.94 13.98 14.83
N LEU A 146 9.32 13.58 13.61
CA LEU A 146 8.73 12.44 12.91
C LEU A 146 8.87 11.15 13.72
N ALA A 147 10.06 10.85 14.21
CA ALA A 147 10.29 9.65 15.01
C ALA A 147 9.46 9.68 16.31
N ASP A 148 9.37 10.83 16.98
CA ASP A 148 8.54 11.00 18.18
C ASP A 148 7.06 10.79 17.87
N LEU A 149 6.56 11.35 16.77
CA LEU A 149 5.18 11.14 16.30
C LEU A 149 4.90 9.65 16.09
N LEU A 150 5.70 8.98 15.26
CA LEU A 150 5.49 7.57 14.91
C LEU A 150 5.54 6.67 16.15
N VAL A 151 6.54 6.84 17.01
CA VAL A 151 6.68 6.05 18.25
C VAL A 151 5.52 6.32 19.19
N SER A 152 5.16 7.58 19.42
CA SER A 152 4.10 7.94 20.36
C SER A 152 2.73 7.39 19.96
N ARG A 153 2.49 7.16 18.66
CA ARG A 153 1.24 6.56 18.13
C ARG A 153 1.30 5.04 18.04
N THR A 154 2.46 4.42 18.28
CA THR A 154 2.59 2.96 18.18
C THR A 154 2.24 2.27 19.49
N ARG A 155 1.18 1.46 19.50
CA ARG A 155 0.86 0.53 20.61
C ARG A 155 1.43 -0.86 20.37
N GLY A 156 1.41 -1.34 19.11
CA GLY A 156 1.88 -2.66 18.73
C GLY A 156 3.18 -2.60 17.94
N PHE A 157 3.08 -2.49 16.61
CA PHE A 157 4.19 -2.53 15.68
C PHE A 157 4.39 -1.21 14.95
N LEU A 158 5.65 -0.88 14.69
CA LEU A 158 6.07 0.17 13.76
C LEU A 158 6.75 -0.48 12.56
N VAL A 159 6.23 -0.25 11.35
CA VAL A 159 6.89 -0.65 10.10
C VAL A 159 7.38 0.59 9.37
N PHE A 160 8.68 0.68 9.15
CA PHE A 160 9.30 1.89 8.63
C PHE A 160 10.26 1.59 7.47
N SER A 161 10.18 2.37 6.40
CA SER A 161 11.25 2.50 5.41
C SER A 161 11.47 3.95 5.02
N ALA A 162 12.70 4.27 4.66
CA ALA A 162 13.07 5.56 4.11
C ALA A 162 14.28 5.41 3.20
N GLY A 163 14.41 6.34 2.26
CA GLY A 163 15.50 6.41 1.32
C GLY A 163 16.87 6.45 2.00
N ARG A 164 17.75 5.52 1.59
CA ARG A 164 19.14 5.44 2.06
C ARG A 164 20.10 6.32 1.25
N PRO A 165 21.32 6.64 1.74
CA PRO A 165 22.25 7.49 1.02
C PRO A 165 22.58 6.92 -0.36
N GLY A 166 22.55 7.77 -1.38
CA GLY A 166 22.74 7.36 -2.77
C GLY A 166 21.55 6.68 -3.44
N GLN A 167 20.43 6.45 -2.74
CA GLN A 167 19.21 5.96 -3.37
C GLN A 167 18.59 7.03 -4.27
N PRO A 168 18.39 6.75 -5.57
CA PRO A 168 17.72 7.69 -6.45
C PRO A 168 16.22 7.78 -6.13
N GLY A 169 15.63 8.94 -6.36
CA GLY A 169 14.18 9.17 -6.24
C GLY A 169 13.85 10.64 -6.35
N ARG A 170 12.65 10.98 -6.85
CA ARG A 170 12.27 12.39 -7.04
C ARG A 170 11.90 12.99 -5.70
N GLY A 171 12.44 14.17 -5.38
CA GLY A 171 12.13 14.83 -4.11
C GLY A 171 12.88 14.29 -2.90
N HIS A 172 13.86 13.41 -3.09
CA HIS A 172 14.76 12.98 -2.03
C HIS A 172 15.63 14.17 -1.59
N ILE A 173 15.50 14.60 -0.34
CA ILE A 173 16.23 15.75 0.21
C ILE A 173 17.03 15.41 1.47
N ALA A 174 16.71 14.30 2.16
CA ALA A 174 17.28 14.00 3.46
C ALA A 174 17.49 12.49 3.69
N ASN A 175 18.10 11.79 2.74
CA ASN A 175 18.39 10.36 2.87
C ASN A 175 19.28 10.06 4.08
N ARG A 176 19.00 8.94 4.75
CA ARG A 176 19.72 8.51 5.96
C ARG A 176 20.07 7.03 5.92
N PRO A 177 21.24 6.62 6.44
CA PRO A 177 21.55 5.22 6.63
C PRO A 177 20.46 4.51 7.44
N THR A 178 20.14 3.28 7.06
CA THR A 178 19.04 2.55 7.71
C THR A 178 19.32 2.22 9.18
N ASP A 179 20.59 2.05 9.55
CA ASP A 179 21.03 1.83 10.92
C ASP A 179 20.88 3.09 11.79
N GLU A 180 20.91 4.30 11.20
CA GLU A 180 20.54 5.51 11.93
C GLU A 180 19.07 5.50 12.32
N TRP A 181 18.16 5.07 11.43
CA TRP A 181 16.74 4.94 11.76
C TRP A 181 16.49 3.85 12.81
N GLU A 182 17.20 2.72 12.73
CA GLU A 182 17.17 1.71 13.79
C GLU A 182 17.57 2.29 15.15
N ARG A 183 18.67 3.05 15.21
CA ARG A 183 19.09 3.75 16.43
C ARG A 183 18.06 4.79 16.90
N GLU A 184 17.47 5.54 15.97
CA GLU A 184 16.46 6.58 16.26
C GLU A 184 15.24 6.00 16.97
N PHE A 185 14.72 4.86 16.50
CA PHE A 185 13.55 4.23 17.11
C PHE A 185 13.90 3.45 18.37
N THR A 186 15.05 2.76 18.40
CA THR A 186 15.47 2.00 19.59
C THR A 186 15.83 2.91 20.76
N SER A 187 16.40 4.09 20.51
CA SER A 187 16.63 5.10 21.56
C SER A 187 15.33 5.64 22.18
N ARG A 188 14.19 5.45 21.49
CA ARG A 188 12.84 5.80 21.97
C ARG A 188 12.08 4.63 22.57
N GLY A 189 12.77 3.52 22.87
CA GLY A 189 12.20 2.35 23.54
C GLY A 189 11.48 1.37 22.62
N MET A 190 11.61 1.52 21.30
CA MET A 190 11.14 0.49 20.35
C MET A 190 12.11 -0.69 20.31
N ILE A 191 11.57 -1.88 20.14
CA ILE A 191 12.35 -3.13 20.02
C ILE A 191 12.46 -3.48 18.54
N PHE A 192 13.68 -3.51 18.00
CA PHE A 192 13.92 -3.93 16.62
C PHE A 192 13.67 -5.44 16.45
N LEU A 193 12.94 -5.83 15.40
CA LEU A 193 12.53 -7.21 15.13
C LEU A 193 13.23 -7.74 13.87
N PRO A 194 14.45 -8.29 13.97
CA PRO A 194 15.26 -8.66 12.82
C PRO A 194 14.67 -9.80 11.98
N ARG A 195 14.05 -10.82 12.58
CA ARG A 195 13.45 -11.95 11.82
C ARG A 195 12.20 -11.51 11.08
N THR A 196 11.36 -10.71 11.74
CA THR A 196 10.16 -10.12 11.13
C THR A 196 10.54 -9.16 10.01
N THR A 197 11.56 -8.33 10.23
CA THR A 197 12.15 -7.48 9.19
C THR A 197 12.62 -8.32 7.99
N ALA A 198 13.36 -9.41 8.21
CA ALA A 198 13.80 -10.28 7.14
C ALA A 198 12.64 -10.88 6.34
N ARG A 199 11.52 -11.22 7.00
CA ARG A 199 10.30 -11.69 6.33
C ARG A 199 9.65 -10.60 5.46
N PHE A 200 9.52 -9.38 5.96
CA PHE A 200 9.00 -8.24 5.19
C PHE A 200 9.86 -8.01 3.92
N ARG A 201 11.20 -8.06 4.07
CA ARG A 201 12.13 -7.96 2.94
C ARG A 201 12.03 -9.13 1.96
N GLY A 202 11.76 -10.33 2.44
CA GLY A 202 11.58 -11.50 1.59
C GLY A 202 10.27 -11.46 0.80
N ALA A 203 9.22 -10.85 1.36
CA ALA A 203 7.90 -10.76 0.75
C ALA A 203 7.81 -9.66 -0.31
N SER A 204 8.44 -8.51 -0.08
CA SER A 204 8.36 -7.36 -1.00
C SER A 204 9.04 -7.66 -2.35
N ARG A 205 8.42 -7.16 -3.43
CA ARG A 205 8.97 -7.18 -4.79
C ARG A 205 9.67 -5.87 -5.15
N ASN A 206 9.37 -4.78 -4.45
CA ASN A 206 10.05 -3.50 -4.61
C ASN A 206 11.47 -3.55 -4.02
N GLY A 207 12.48 -3.39 -4.89
CA GLY A 207 13.89 -3.47 -4.49
C GLY A 207 14.32 -2.49 -3.40
N GLU A 208 13.75 -1.27 -3.37
CA GLU A 208 14.07 -0.28 -2.34
C GLU A 208 13.45 -0.68 -1.00
N ILE A 209 12.16 -1.02 -0.97
CA ILE A 209 11.48 -1.51 0.24
C ILE A 209 12.21 -2.72 0.82
N ARG A 210 12.63 -3.68 -0.01
CA ARG A 210 13.43 -4.85 0.44
C ARG A 210 14.73 -4.50 1.16
N ARG A 211 15.30 -3.33 0.91
CA ARG A 211 16.58 -2.89 1.50
C ARG A 211 16.35 -1.96 2.69
N ASN A 212 15.27 -1.20 2.64
CA ASN A 212 15.00 -0.12 3.58
C ASN A 212 14.07 -0.55 4.72
N VAL A 213 13.09 -1.44 4.47
CA VAL A 213 12.08 -1.79 5.47
C VAL A 213 12.69 -2.37 6.74
N ARG A 214 12.17 -1.89 7.88
CA ARG A 214 12.44 -2.29 9.25
C ARG A 214 11.13 -2.46 9.99
N VAL A 215 11.10 -3.41 10.91
CA VAL A 215 9.96 -3.67 11.78
C VAL A 215 10.41 -3.56 13.22
N PHE A 216 9.63 -2.83 14.01
CA PHE A 216 9.83 -2.65 15.44
C PHE A 216 8.55 -2.99 16.18
N ALA A 217 8.66 -3.29 17.47
CA ALA A 217 7.55 -3.40 18.40
C ALA A 217 7.68 -2.36 19.51
N ALA A 218 6.56 -1.86 20.00
CA ALA A 218 6.51 -1.15 21.26
C ALA A 218 6.89 -2.11 22.41
N ALA A 219 7.52 -1.61 23.46
CA ALA A 219 8.01 -2.44 24.57
C ALA A 219 6.92 -3.30 25.24
N ARG A 220 5.65 -2.86 25.19
CA ARG A 220 4.49 -3.58 25.74
C ARG A 220 3.68 -4.33 24.70
N ALA A 221 4.10 -4.33 23.44
CA ALA A 221 3.41 -5.05 22.38
C ALA A 221 3.47 -6.55 22.67
N GLN A 222 2.34 -7.23 22.53
CA GLN A 222 2.36 -8.68 22.52
C GLN A 222 2.99 -9.13 21.21
N LEU A 223 4.25 -9.56 21.30
CA LEU A 223 5.02 -10.00 20.13
C LEU A 223 4.42 -11.23 19.45
N GLY A 224 3.43 -11.92 20.02
CA GLY A 224 2.95 -13.27 19.63
C GLY A 224 2.61 -13.54 18.16
N MET A 225 2.62 -12.53 17.29
CA MET A 225 2.46 -12.64 15.83
C MET A 225 3.73 -12.31 15.02
N ALA A 226 4.72 -11.66 15.63
CA ALA A 226 6.04 -11.46 15.07
C ALA A 226 6.87 -12.75 15.13
N LEU A 227 7.76 -12.95 14.16
CA LEU A 227 8.67 -14.10 14.17
C LEU A 227 9.70 -14.03 15.32
N ASP A 228 9.88 -12.85 15.88
CA ASP A 228 10.77 -12.56 17.00
C ASP A 228 10.10 -12.78 18.36
N ALA A 229 8.81 -13.16 18.40
CA ALA A 229 8.14 -13.52 19.64
C ALA A 229 8.83 -14.73 20.30
N PRO A 230 9.05 -14.71 21.62
CA PRO A 230 9.37 -15.91 22.36
C PRO A 230 8.25 -16.93 22.10
N GLN A 231 8.58 -18.09 21.53
CA GLN A 231 7.61 -19.16 21.36
C GLN A 231 7.26 -19.69 22.75
N PRO A 232 5.97 -19.68 23.18
CA PRO A 232 5.58 -20.23 24.46
C PRO A 232 6.05 -21.69 24.56
N GLY A 233 6.96 -21.98 25.50
CA GLY A 233 7.52 -23.32 25.70
C GLY A 233 8.97 -23.55 25.27
N THR A 234 9.69 -22.53 24.79
CA THR A 234 11.12 -22.65 24.45
C THR A 234 12.04 -22.01 25.51
N TRP A 235 11.98 -22.52 26.74
CA TRP A 235 13.10 -22.36 27.70
C TRP A 235 14.05 -23.54 27.54
N GLY A 236 14.76 -23.56 26.41
CA GLY A 236 15.75 -24.58 26.06
C GLY A 236 16.24 -24.29 24.65
N GLU A 237 17.54 -24.05 24.51
CA GLU A 237 18.17 -23.72 23.22
C GLU A 237 17.76 -24.67 22.10
N PRO A 238 17.37 -24.19 20.91
CA PRO A 238 17.27 -25.06 19.75
C PRO A 238 18.59 -25.05 18.98
N ALA A 239 19.21 -26.22 18.89
CA ALA A 239 20.21 -26.55 17.87
C ALA A 239 19.63 -26.29 16.45
N PRO A 240 20.47 -25.98 15.45
CA PRO A 240 19.99 -25.66 14.11
C PRO A 240 19.51 -26.95 13.44
N SER A 241 18.23 -27.02 13.08
CA SER A 241 17.76 -28.05 12.14
C SER A 241 16.92 -27.45 11.02
N ALA A 242 17.15 -28.03 9.85
CA ALA A 242 16.76 -27.55 8.54
C ALA A 242 15.27 -27.75 8.23
N SER A 243 14.80 -26.98 7.24
CA SER A 243 13.56 -27.12 6.47
C SER A 243 12.24 -26.69 7.15
N HIS A 244 11.95 -25.39 7.11
CA HIS A 244 10.64 -24.79 7.44
C HIS A 244 9.74 -24.57 6.22
N SER A 245 9.84 -25.43 5.20
CA SER A 245 9.05 -25.28 3.95
C SER A 245 7.59 -25.76 4.06
N ALA A 246 7.18 -26.34 5.18
CA ALA A 246 5.87 -27.00 5.31
C ALA A 246 4.75 -26.16 5.96
N TYR A 247 5.05 -25.01 6.56
CA TYR A 247 4.07 -24.28 7.39
C TYR A 247 3.21 -23.24 6.64
N VAL A 248 3.37 -23.09 5.33
CA VAL A 248 2.69 -22.04 4.54
C VAL A 248 1.47 -22.57 3.75
N SER A 249 1.25 -23.88 3.65
CA SER A 249 0.21 -24.41 2.74
C SER A 249 -1.13 -24.82 3.40
N SER A 250 -1.18 -25.03 4.72
CA SER A 250 -2.39 -25.55 5.38
C SER A 250 -3.27 -24.47 6.04
N GLY A 251 -2.68 -23.42 6.62
CA GLY A 251 -3.41 -22.38 7.35
C GLY A 251 -4.15 -21.36 6.49
N CYS A 252 -3.85 -21.28 5.19
CA CYS A 252 -4.47 -20.32 4.27
C CYS A 252 -5.87 -20.76 3.79
N ARG A 253 -6.25 -22.03 3.98
CA ARG A 253 -7.52 -22.59 3.45
C ARG A 253 -8.74 -22.40 4.36
N ALA A 254 -8.56 -22.17 5.67
CA ALA A 254 -9.68 -22.34 6.61
C ALA A 254 -10.51 -21.08 6.86
N GLN A 255 -10.07 -19.89 6.41
CA GLN A 255 -10.72 -18.62 6.79
C GLN A 255 -10.88 -17.59 5.66
N MET A 256 -10.67 -17.96 4.39
CA MET A 256 -10.98 -17.07 3.27
C MET A 256 -12.34 -17.38 2.67
N TRP A 257 -13.23 -16.39 2.80
CA TRP A 257 -14.58 -16.31 2.26
C TRP A 257 -14.67 -16.77 0.79
N ARG A 258 -15.77 -17.47 0.43
CA ARG A 258 -16.01 -18.23 -0.81
C ARG A 258 -15.96 -17.46 -2.15
N GLY A 259 -15.57 -16.18 -2.14
CA GLY A 259 -15.48 -15.34 -3.35
C GLY A 259 -14.07 -15.20 -3.96
N LEU A 260 -13.01 -15.55 -3.21
CA LEU A 260 -11.61 -15.31 -3.63
C LEU A 260 -10.89 -16.56 -4.19
N GLU A 261 -11.44 -17.77 -3.97
CA GLU A 261 -10.75 -19.02 -4.31
C GLU A 261 -10.55 -19.20 -5.83
N THR A 262 -11.51 -18.84 -6.68
CA THR A 262 -11.36 -19.02 -8.14
C THR A 262 -10.30 -18.10 -8.75
N THR A 263 -10.06 -16.92 -8.17
CA THR A 263 -9.08 -15.97 -8.75
C THR A 263 -7.67 -16.15 -8.18
N ALA A 264 -7.55 -16.64 -6.93
CA ALA A 264 -6.27 -16.84 -6.27
C ALA A 264 -5.63 -18.22 -6.57
N HIS A 265 -6.44 -19.28 -6.73
CA HIS A 265 -5.93 -20.64 -6.99
C HIS A 265 -5.28 -20.75 -8.38
N ASP A 266 -5.86 -20.09 -9.40
CA ASP A 266 -5.35 -20.11 -10.78
C ASP A 266 -4.02 -19.35 -10.94
N LYS A 267 -3.73 -18.39 -10.03
CA LYS A 267 -2.53 -17.54 -10.13
C LYS A 267 -1.34 -18.02 -9.31
N CYS A 268 -1.55 -18.89 -8.31
CA CYS A 268 -0.44 -19.57 -7.64
C CYS A 268 0.21 -20.64 -8.54
N ASN A 269 -0.59 -21.37 -9.32
CA ASN A 269 -0.08 -22.46 -10.18
C ASN A 269 0.57 -21.99 -11.49
N ALA A 270 0.26 -20.77 -11.98
CA ALA A 270 0.91 -20.22 -13.17
C ALA A 270 2.41 -19.90 -12.97
N THR A 271 2.92 -19.94 -11.74
CA THR A 271 4.32 -19.61 -11.41
C THR A 271 5.30 -20.79 -11.47
N HIS A 272 4.85 -22.01 -11.78
CA HIS A 272 5.72 -23.20 -11.85
C HIS A 272 5.98 -23.73 -13.27
N ALA A 273 5.47 -23.09 -14.33
CA ALA A 273 5.58 -23.59 -15.70
C ALA A 273 6.40 -22.67 -16.63
N VAL A 274 7.60 -22.24 -16.24
CA VAL A 274 8.61 -21.72 -17.19
C VAL A 274 10.03 -22.16 -16.81
N SER A 275 10.28 -23.47 -16.80
CA SER A 275 11.61 -24.01 -17.11
C SER A 275 11.49 -25.47 -17.51
N GLY A 276 11.64 -25.75 -18.80
CA GLY A 276 11.71 -27.12 -19.33
C GLY A 276 11.68 -27.16 -20.85
N ARG A 277 12.85 -27.18 -21.49
CA ARG A 277 13.00 -27.46 -22.92
C ARG A 277 13.03 -28.97 -23.16
N LYS A 278 12.42 -29.38 -24.30
CA LYS A 278 12.52 -30.67 -25.05
C LYS A 278 11.88 -31.89 -24.34
N LEU A 279 11.16 -32.81 -24.98
CA LEU A 279 11.31 -33.43 -26.32
C LEU A 279 9.96 -33.97 -26.85
N LEU A 280 9.92 -34.21 -28.17
CA LEU A 280 8.85 -34.82 -28.97
C LEU A 280 8.37 -36.21 -28.49
N SER A 281 7.06 -36.49 -28.63
CA SER A 281 6.59 -37.67 -29.39
C SER A 281 5.10 -37.55 -29.76
N VAL A 282 4.82 -37.92 -31.00
CA VAL A 282 3.51 -38.03 -31.65
C VAL A 282 2.78 -39.29 -31.17
N THR A 283 1.47 -39.18 -30.88
CA THR A 283 0.52 -40.26 -31.19
C THR A 283 -0.89 -39.71 -31.45
N ARG A 284 -1.43 -40.05 -32.63
CA ARG A 284 -2.85 -39.91 -33.01
C ARG A 284 -3.70 -40.92 -32.23
N HIS A 285 -4.92 -40.57 -31.81
CA HIS A 285 -6.16 -41.14 -32.38
C HIS A 285 -7.48 -40.66 -31.73
N TYR A 286 -8.46 -40.47 -32.63
CA TYR A 286 -9.93 -40.62 -32.59
C TYR A 286 -10.86 -39.78 -31.67
N ALA A 287 -11.58 -38.88 -32.35
CA ALA A 287 -13.05 -38.69 -32.41
C ALA A 287 -13.95 -39.04 -31.20
N SER A 288 -14.76 -38.08 -30.77
CA SER A 288 -16.20 -37.99 -31.09
C SER A 288 -16.87 -36.83 -30.33
N GLY A 289 -18.02 -36.38 -30.83
CA GLY A 289 -18.59 -35.05 -30.63
C GLY A 289 -19.17 -34.72 -29.25
N GLY A 290 -19.38 -33.43 -29.04
CA GLY A 290 -20.04 -32.90 -27.84
C GLY A 290 -20.09 -31.38 -27.83
N LYS A 291 -21.26 -30.84 -28.19
CA LYS A 291 -21.76 -29.45 -28.23
C LYS A 291 -21.00 -28.39 -27.38
N ARG A 292 -20.64 -27.26 -28.02
CA ARG A 292 -20.32 -25.98 -27.35
C ARG A 292 -21.62 -25.25 -26.99
N VAL A 293 -21.69 -24.76 -25.75
CA VAL A 293 -22.58 -23.67 -25.34
C VAL A 293 -21.76 -22.38 -25.48
N GLU A 294 -22.18 -21.49 -26.36
CA GLU A 294 -21.71 -20.10 -26.41
C GLU A 294 -22.55 -19.29 -25.43
N GLU A 295 -21.95 -18.81 -24.33
CA GLU A 295 -22.48 -17.68 -23.57
C GLU A 295 -21.57 -16.48 -23.80
N ALA A 296 -22.05 -15.56 -24.65
CA ALA A 296 -21.49 -14.25 -24.84
C ALA A 296 -21.99 -13.32 -23.72
N GLY A 297 -21.10 -12.94 -22.81
CA GLY A 297 -21.33 -11.84 -21.88
C GLY A 297 -21.38 -10.50 -22.63
N ARG A 298 -22.58 -9.94 -22.78
CA ARG A 298 -22.80 -8.58 -23.27
C ARG A 298 -22.34 -7.58 -22.21
N LEU A 299 -21.32 -6.78 -22.53
CA LEU A 299 -21.02 -5.55 -21.81
C LEU A 299 -22.00 -4.45 -22.23
N PHE A 300 -22.60 -3.78 -21.24
CA PHE A 300 -23.51 -2.66 -21.44
C PHE A 300 -22.74 -1.43 -21.94
N ALA A 301 -23.09 -0.94 -23.12
CA ALA A 301 -22.72 0.40 -23.57
C ALA A 301 -23.79 1.39 -23.07
N VAL A 302 -23.37 2.45 -22.38
CA VAL A 302 -24.22 3.57 -21.99
C VAL A 302 -24.22 4.59 -23.13
N PRO A 303 -25.36 4.96 -23.73
CA PRO A 303 -25.39 5.97 -24.78
C PRO A 303 -25.31 7.38 -24.18
N ILE A 304 -24.42 8.21 -24.74
CA ILE A 304 -24.40 9.66 -24.52
C ILE A 304 -25.30 10.30 -25.59
N PRO A 305 -26.24 11.20 -25.25
CA PRO A 305 -27.08 11.84 -26.25
C PRO A 305 -26.35 13.01 -26.94
N GLY A 306 -26.15 12.86 -28.24
CA GLY A 306 -26.51 13.85 -29.26
C GLY A 306 -25.60 15.07 -29.46
N HIS A 307 -24.64 14.95 -30.37
CA HIS A 307 -24.39 16.01 -31.35
C HIS A 307 -24.14 15.36 -32.71
N ALA A 308 -25.01 15.69 -33.67
CA ALA A 308 -24.88 15.31 -35.06
C ALA A 308 -23.98 16.32 -35.77
N ASP A 309 -22.85 15.87 -36.31
CA ASP A 309 -22.46 16.22 -37.67
C ASP A 309 -21.46 15.20 -38.22
N GLY A 310 -21.61 14.90 -39.49
CA GLY A 310 -20.86 13.90 -40.22
C GLY A 310 -19.45 14.40 -40.57
N SER A 311 -18.45 13.73 -40.02
CA SER A 311 -17.19 13.51 -40.75
C SER A 311 -16.54 12.24 -40.22
N SER A 312 -16.05 11.43 -41.15
CA SER A 312 -15.39 10.16 -40.90
C SER A 312 -14.16 10.34 -40.00
N GLN A 313 -14.28 9.97 -38.73
CA GLN A 313 -13.13 9.64 -37.90
C GLN A 313 -13.32 8.21 -37.40
N ARG A 314 -12.30 7.37 -37.63
CA ARG A 314 -12.11 6.13 -36.88
C ARG A 314 -12.14 6.50 -35.41
N ALA A 315 -13.23 6.20 -34.72
CA ALA A 315 -13.25 6.17 -33.27
C ALA A 315 -12.25 5.09 -32.86
N VAL A 316 -11.09 5.53 -32.41
CA VAL A 316 -10.10 4.64 -31.82
C VAL A 316 -10.65 4.25 -30.46
N ASN A 317 -10.98 2.96 -30.28
CA ASN A 317 -11.25 2.34 -28.98
C ASN A 317 -9.95 2.26 -28.17
N ASP A 318 -9.27 3.39 -27.95
CA ASP A 318 -7.93 3.49 -27.36
C ASP A 318 -7.95 3.78 -25.85
N THR A 319 -9.02 3.42 -25.15
CA THR A 319 -8.98 3.36 -23.68
C THR A 319 -8.07 2.24 -23.16
N GLU A 320 -7.65 1.29 -24.01
CA GLU A 320 -6.61 0.30 -23.67
C GLU A 320 -5.18 0.88 -23.66
N ALA A 321 -4.94 2.04 -24.29
CA ALA A 321 -3.58 2.52 -24.56
C ALA A 321 -3.03 3.55 -23.57
N ILE A 322 -3.84 4.07 -22.64
CA ILE A 322 -3.43 5.10 -21.68
C ILE A 322 -3.42 4.50 -20.28
N TRP A 323 -2.54 3.53 -20.08
CA TRP A 323 -2.15 3.15 -18.72
C TRP A 323 -0.65 2.83 -18.66
N PHE A 324 0.00 3.53 -17.74
CA PHE A 324 1.42 3.87 -17.66
C PHE A 324 2.42 2.75 -18.06
N PRO A 325 3.42 3.04 -18.92
CA PRO A 325 4.30 2.03 -19.51
C PRO A 325 5.29 1.35 -18.55
N ARG A 326 5.38 1.77 -17.27
CA ARG A 326 6.33 1.17 -16.31
C ARG A 326 5.69 0.20 -15.32
N HIS A 327 4.38 0.24 -15.11
CA HIS A 327 3.65 -0.70 -14.27
C HIS A 327 2.30 -1.01 -14.89
N ARG A 328 2.26 -2.04 -15.77
CA ARG A 328 0.99 -2.67 -16.11
C ARG A 328 0.44 -3.30 -14.85
N LEU A 329 -0.58 -2.69 -14.27
CA LEU A 329 -1.34 -3.33 -13.22
C LEU A 329 -1.87 -4.64 -13.76
N ARG A 330 -1.72 -5.70 -12.98
CA ARG A 330 -2.35 -6.97 -13.30
C ARG A 330 -3.86 -6.75 -13.24
N GLN A 331 -4.62 -7.44 -14.08
CA GLN A 331 -6.09 -7.30 -14.12
C GLN A 331 -6.77 -7.48 -12.75
N GLY A 332 -6.15 -8.24 -11.82
CA GLY A 332 -6.64 -8.37 -10.44
C GLY A 332 -6.36 -7.18 -9.53
N GLU A 333 -5.35 -6.35 -9.83
CA GLU A 333 -5.08 -5.08 -9.11
C GLU A 333 -6.12 -4.02 -9.47
N LEU A 334 -6.53 -3.97 -10.74
CA LEU A 334 -7.60 -3.07 -11.20
C LEU A 334 -8.95 -3.40 -10.55
N ALA A 335 -9.20 -4.67 -10.24
CA ALA A 335 -10.43 -5.11 -9.59
C ALA A 335 -10.54 -4.67 -8.13
N LEU A 336 -9.43 -4.33 -7.46
CA LEU A 336 -9.44 -3.86 -6.07
C LEU A 336 -9.85 -2.40 -5.96
N TRP A 337 -9.44 -1.56 -6.92
CA TRP A 337 -9.75 -0.13 -6.92
C TRP A 337 -10.26 0.36 -8.29
N PRO A 338 -11.33 -0.23 -8.84
CA PRO A 338 -11.86 0.18 -10.15
C PRO A 338 -12.30 1.66 -10.13
N ALA A 339 -12.85 2.12 -9.00
CA ALA A 339 -13.24 3.51 -8.82
C ALA A 339 -12.04 4.48 -8.80
N LEU A 340 -10.88 4.07 -8.26
CA LEU A 340 -9.66 4.88 -8.32
C LEU A 340 -9.15 5.00 -9.74
N VAL A 341 -9.18 3.90 -10.49
CA VAL A 341 -8.74 3.90 -11.89
C VAL A 341 -9.61 4.84 -12.72
N GLN A 342 -10.93 4.78 -12.53
CA GLN A 342 -11.88 5.68 -13.18
C GLN A 342 -11.65 7.14 -12.76
N GLN A 343 -11.61 7.43 -11.45
CA GLN A 343 -11.38 8.78 -10.95
C GLN A 343 -10.04 9.35 -11.41
N ALA A 344 -8.98 8.55 -11.42
CA ALA A 344 -7.67 8.97 -11.93
C ALA A 344 -7.71 9.28 -13.43
N ALA A 345 -8.45 8.49 -14.21
CA ALA A 345 -8.65 8.77 -15.63
C ALA A 345 -9.39 10.10 -15.83
N ASP A 346 -10.41 10.38 -15.02
CA ASP A 346 -11.22 11.60 -15.15
C ASP A 346 -10.46 12.86 -14.65
N ASP A 347 -9.89 12.79 -13.44
CA ASP A 347 -9.30 13.94 -12.76
C ASP A 347 -7.92 14.32 -13.31
N CYS A 348 -7.13 13.32 -13.72
CA CYS A 348 -5.73 13.54 -14.10
C CYS A 348 -5.52 13.66 -15.61
N TRP A 349 -6.56 13.47 -16.44
CA TRP A 349 -6.45 13.51 -17.91
C TRP A 349 -5.81 14.79 -18.43
N GLY A 350 -6.32 15.96 -18.02
CA GLY A 350 -5.80 17.26 -18.43
C GLY A 350 -4.36 17.52 -17.94
N TYR A 351 -4.01 17.00 -16.76
CA TYR A 351 -2.65 17.10 -16.22
C TYR A 351 -1.64 16.24 -16.99
N MET A 352 -2.10 15.16 -17.63
CA MET A 352 -1.28 14.26 -18.43
C MET A 352 -1.02 14.76 -19.85
N GLN A 353 -1.88 15.62 -20.41
CA GLN A 353 -1.72 16.15 -21.78
C GLN A 353 -0.82 17.38 -21.89
N LEU A 354 -0.60 18.13 -20.81
CA LEU A 354 0.10 19.43 -20.81
C LEU A 354 1.64 19.33 -20.73
N SER A 355 2.23 18.20 -21.11
CA SER A 355 3.67 17.91 -20.97
C SER A 355 4.09 16.75 -21.84
#